data_AF-A0A7H8YRN4-F1
#
_entry.id   AF-A0A7H8YRN4-F1
#
_cell.length_a   1.000
_cell.length_b   1.000
_cell.length_c   1.000
_cell.angle_alpha   90.00
_cell.angle_beta   90.00
_cell.angle_gamma   90.00
#
_symmetry.space_group_name_H-M   'P 1'
#
loop_
_entity.id
_entity.type
_entity.pdbx_description
1 polymer ?
#
loop_
_entity_poly.entity_id
_entity_poly.type
_entity_poly.pdbx_seq_one_letter_code
_entity_poly.pdbx_strand_id
1 'polypeptide(L)'
;MEDLTIIWLPKAKIQLYDISLYWLEKTQSESYILKLETEIAKICEMLECNPRIGTIVDNRKDVRRVIVLRNFSIFYQIIEQKQVIEIISFWDNRNNPEKLNLNRI
;
A
#
# COMPACT_ATOMS: atom_id res chain seq x y z
N MET A 1 -21.18 -11.40 4.81
CA MET A 1 -20.18 -11.20 3.75
C MET A 1 -18.90 -11.81 4.28
N GLU A 2 -18.18 -12.57 3.48
CA GLU A 2 -16.86 -13.05 3.91
C GLU A 2 -15.94 -11.84 3.90
N ASP A 3 -15.49 -11.42 5.09
CA ASP A 3 -14.61 -10.27 5.23
C ASP A 3 -13.22 -10.68 4.73
N LEU A 4 -12.74 -9.99 3.68
CA LEU A 4 -11.41 -10.22 3.15
C LEU A 4 -10.36 -9.81 4.18
N THR A 5 -9.36 -10.66 4.40
CA THR A 5 -8.27 -10.35 5.32
C THR A 5 -7.14 -9.62 4.59
N ILE A 6 -6.73 -8.47 5.09
CA ILE A 6 -5.54 -7.77 4.60
C ILE A 6 -4.28 -8.37 5.24
N ILE A 7 -3.31 -8.75 4.41
CA ILE A 7 -1.96 -9.12 4.83
C ILE A 7 -0.93 -8.22 4.14
N TRP A 8 0.11 -7.84 4.87
CA TRP A 8 1.22 -7.08 4.33
C TRP A 8 2.43 -8.00 4.13
N LEU A 9 2.98 -8.03 2.92
CA LEU A 9 4.27 -8.68 2.70
C LEU A 9 5.36 -8.01 3.56
N PRO A 10 6.37 -8.76 4.03
CA PRO A 10 7.44 -8.21 4.87
C PRO A 10 8.09 -6.96 4.25
N LYS A 11 8.34 -6.99 2.94
CA LYS A 11 8.86 -5.86 2.17
C LYS A 11 7.97 -4.62 2.26
N ALA A 12 6.65 -4.77 2.12
CA ALA A 12 5.74 -3.64 2.20
C ALA A 12 5.74 -3.01 3.61
N LYS A 13 5.85 -3.84 4.66
CA LYS A 13 5.99 -3.37 6.04
C LYS A 13 7.28 -2.57 6.24
N ILE A 14 8.41 -3.06 5.71
CA ILE A 14 9.70 -2.36 5.76
C ILE A 14 9.62 -1.03 5.01
N GLN A 15 9.05 -1.02 3.81
CA GLN A 15 8.88 0.21 3.04
C GLN A 15 8.03 1.27 3.78
N LEU A 16 6.93 0.84 4.41
CA LEU A 16 6.11 1.73 5.24
C LEU A 16 6.93 2.30 6.41
N TYR A 17 7.67 1.44 7.11
CA TYR A 17 8.54 1.86 8.22
C TYR A 17 9.61 2.87 7.76
N ASP A 18 10.34 2.59 6.69
CA ASP A 18 11.41 3.44 6.17
C ASP A 18 10.87 4.81 5.71
N ILE A 19 9.71 4.81 5.04
CA ILE A 19 9.04 6.05 4.62
C ILE A 19 8.60 6.84 5.85
N SER A 20 8.01 6.19 6.85
CA SER A 20 7.59 6.86 8.08
C SER A 20 8.78 7.46 8.84
N LEU A 21 9.89 6.73 8.97
CA LEU A 21 11.11 7.22 9.60
C LEU A 21 11.69 8.42 8.86
N TYR A 22 11.82 8.32 7.52
CA TYR A 22 12.32 9.42 6.70
C TYR A 22 11.49 10.71 6.87
N TRP A 23 10.17 10.60 6.85
CA TRP A 23 9.30 11.76 6.98
C TRP A 23 9.31 12.33 8.40
N LEU A 24 9.38 11.49 9.43
CA LEU A 24 9.53 11.92 10.81
C LEU A 24 10.82 12.72 11.02
N GLU A 25 11.95 12.20 10.54
CA GLU A 25 13.25 12.89 10.61
C GLU A 25 13.24 14.22 9.84
N LYS A 26 12.60 14.25 8.67
CA LYS A 26 12.57 15.42 7.80
C LYS A 26 11.66 16.54 8.31
N THR A 27 10.49 16.20 8.84
CA THR A 27 9.51 17.21 9.30
C THR A 27 9.72 17.59 10.76
N GLN A 28 10.45 16.78 11.53
CA GLN A 28 10.55 16.88 13.00
C GLN A 28 9.17 16.92 13.69
N SER A 29 8.14 16.36 13.04
CA SER A 29 6.77 16.37 13.51
C SER A 29 6.03 15.09 13.10
N GLU A 30 5.42 14.45 14.08
CA GLU A 30 4.60 13.25 13.89
C GLU A 30 3.29 13.52 13.14
N SER A 31 2.84 14.77 13.06
CA SER A 31 1.55 15.14 12.45
C SER A 31 1.38 14.62 11.01
N TYR A 32 2.47 14.60 10.23
CA TYR A 32 2.46 14.08 8.87
C TYR A 32 2.33 12.54 8.85
N ILE A 33 3.02 11.85 9.77
CA ILE A 33 2.96 10.38 9.90
C ILE A 33 1.59 9.94 10.37
N LEU A 34 1.04 10.59 11.40
CA LEU A 34 -0.31 10.30 11.91
C LEU A 34 -1.38 10.46 10.81
N LYS A 35 -1.24 11.49 9.98
CA LYS A 35 -2.12 11.67 8.81
C LYS A 35 -1.94 10.56 7.78
N LEU A 36 -0.71 10.13 7.53
CA LEU A 36 -0.43 9.03 6.60
C LEU A 36 -1.05 7.72 7.10
N GLU A 37 -0.85 7.37 8.36
CA GLU A 37 -1.43 6.18 9.00
C GLU A 37 -2.96 6.21 8.96
N THR A 38 -3.56 7.36 9.26
CA THR A 38 -5.02 7.54 9.17
C THR A 38 -5.54 7.29 7.76
N GLU A 39 -4.85 7.79 6.73
CA GLU A 39 -5.27 7.56 5.34
C GLU A 39 -5.02 6.11 4.89
N ILE A 40 -3.95 5.45 5.38
CA ILE A 40 -3.73 4.02 5.13
C ILE A 40 -4.87 3.19 5.74
N ALA A 41 -5.28 3.47 6.98
CA ALA A 41 -6.36 2.76 7.64
C ALA A 41 -7.68 2.86 6.86
N LYS A 42 -8.06 4.06 6.42
CA LYS A 42 -9.26 4.27 5.57
C LYS A 42 -9.20 3.49 4.27
N ILE A 43 -8.02 3.45 3.64
CA ILE A 43 -7.83 2.69 2.40
C ILE A 43 -7.96 1.19 2.68
N CYS A 44 -7.41 0.68 3.79
CA CYS A 44 -7.57 -0.71 4.19
C CYS A 44 -9.05 -1.08 4.39
N GLU A 45 -9.81 -0.29 5.15
CA GLU A 45 -11.26 -0.49 5.33
C GLU A 45 -12.01 -0.50 3.99
N MET A 46 -11.67 0.43 3.10
CA MET A 46 -12.25 0.48 1.75
C MET A 46 -11.89 -0.76 0.91
N LEU A 47 -10.66 -1.27 1.04
CA LEU A 47 -10.22 -2.46 0.31
C LEU A 47 -10.94 -3.72 0.80
N GLU A 48 -11.22 -3.84 2.10
CA GLU A 48 -11.98 -4.97 2.65
C GLU A 48 -13.41 -5.01 2.08
N CYS A 49 -14.05 -3.86 1.90
CA CYS A 49 -15.40 -3.75 1.33
C CYS A 49 -15.42 -3.80 -0.21
N ASN A 50 -14.42 -3.21 -0.87
CA ASN A 50 -14.35 -3.11 -2.33
C ASN A 50 -12.92 -3.39 -2.81
N PRO A 51 -12.48 -4.65 -2.81
CA PRO A 51 -11.10 -5.02 -3.12
C PRO A 51 -10.71 -4.70 -4.57
N ARG A 52 -11.67 -4.50 -5.47
CA ARG A 52 -11.41 -4.22 -6.90
C ARG A 52 -11.38 -2.73 -7.25
N ILE A 53 -11.46 -1.84 -6.27
CA ILE A 53 -11.46 -0.38 -6.48
C ILE A 53 -10.15 0.17 -7.05
N GLY A 54 -9.02 -0.50 -6.77
CA GLY A 54 -7.71 -0.11 -7.29
C GLY A 54 -7.58 -0.31 -8.80
N THR A 55 -6.87 0.60 -9.44
CA THR A 55 -6.55 0.54 -10.87
C THR A 55 -5.60 -0.62 -11.16
N ILE A 56 -5.85 -1.39 -12.20
CA ILE A 56 -4.94 -2.46 -12.64
C ILE A 56 -3.63 -1.82 -13.10
N VAL A 57 -2.50 -2.40 -12.66
CA VAL A 57 -1.17 -1.94 -13.06
C VAL A 57 -0.85 -2.44 -14.46
N ASP A 58 -0.34 -1.55 -15.31
CA ASP A 58 0.09 -1.89 -16.67
C ASP A 58 1.10 -3.04 -16.64
N ASN A 59 0.93 -4.01 -17.55
CA ASN A 59 1.76 -5.21 -17.67
C ASN A 59 1.72 -6.17 -16.45
N ARG A 60 0.87 -5.95 -15.44
CA ARG A 60 0.63 -6.86 -14.30
C ARG A 60 -0.86 -6.94 -13.95
N LYS A 61 -1.61 -7.77 -14.68
CA LYS A 61 -3.08 -7.85 -14.61
C LYS A 61 -3.64 -8.17 -13.21
N ASP A 62 -2.89 -8.88 -12.39
CA ASP A 62 -3.31 -9.31 -11.05
C ASP A 62 -2.98 -8.28 -9.96
N VAL A 63 -2.18 -7.25 -10.30
CA VAL A 63 -1.76 -6.21 -9.37
C VAL A 63 -2.60 -4.97 -9.57
N ARG A 64 -3.06 -4.41 -8.46
CA ARG A 64 -3.84 -3.18 -8.38
C ARG A 64 -3.09 -2.11 -7.60
N ARG A 65 -3.38 -0.85 -7.92
CA ARG A 65 -2.81 0.34 -7.26
C ARG A 65 -3.92 1.23 -6.72
N VAL A 66 -3.74 1.70 -5.48
CA VAL A 66 -4.52 2.81 -4.89
C VAL A 66 -3.57 3.90 -4.39
N ILE A 67 -3.96 5.16 -4.57
CA ILE A 67 -3.18 6.32 -4.13
C ILE A 67 -3.51 6.63 -2.67
N VAL A 68 -2.47 6.90 -1.88
CA VAL A 68 -2.55 7.30 -0.47
C VAL A 68 -1.93 8.69 -0.32
N LEU A 69 -2.64 9.62 0.31
CA LEU A 69 -2.16 10.98 0.61
C LEU A 69 -1.51 11.70 -0.60
N ARG A 70 -2.06 11.49 -1.81
CA ARG A 70 -1.59 11.99 -3.13
C ARG A 70 -0.24 11.46 -3.62
N ASN A 71 0.73 11.26 -2.73
CA ASN A 71 2.12 10.99 -3.09
C ASN A 71 2.54 9.54 -2.86
N PHE A 72 1.74 8.72 -2.18
CA PHE A 72 2.07 7.32 -1.93
C PHE A 72 1.12 6.40 -2.68
N SER A 73 1.54 5.16 -2.85
CA SER A 73 0.72 4.10 -3.45
C SER A 73 0.80 2.84 -2.63
N ILE A 74 -0.34 2.18 -2.43
CA ILE A 74 -0.40 0.76 -2.07
C ILE A 74 -0.57 -0.03 -3.36
N PHE A 75 0.33 -1.00 -3.56
CA PHE A 75 0.21 -2.03 -4.58
C PHE A 75 -0.20 -3.33 -3.93
N TYR A 76 -1.26 -3.94 -4.43
CA TYR A 76 -1.85 -5.13 -3.83
C TYR A 76 -2.42 -6.08 -4.87
N GLN A 77 -2.68 -7.31 -4.46
CA GLN A 77 -3.40 -8.30 -5.26
C GLN A 77 -4.48 -8.98 -4.42
N ILE A 78 -5.49 -9.54 -5.08
CA ILE A 78 -6.57 -10.27 -4.43
C ILE A 78 -6.31 -11.76 -4.65
N ILE A 79 -6.18 -12.52 -3.56
CA ILE A 79 -6.04 -13.98 -3.58
C ILE A 79 -7.40 -14.57 -3.23
N GLU A 80 -8.27 -14.68 -4.22
CA GLU A 80 -9.67 -15.10 -4.08
C GLU A 80 -9.82 -16.44 -3.34
N GLN A 81 -8.96 -17.42 -3.65
CA GLN A 81 -9.03 -18.75 -3.02
C GLN A 81 -8.71 -18.72 -1.52
N LYS A 82 -8.05 -17.66 -1.04
CA LYS A 82 -7.66 -17.48 0.36
C LYS A 82 -8.46 -16.39 1.05
N GLN A 83 -9.36 -15.70 0.35
CA GLN A 83 -10.07 -14.52 0.85
C GLN A 83 -9.10 -13.47 1.44
N VAL A 84 -8.00 -13.22 0.73
CA VAL A 84 -6.90 -12.34 1.19
C VAL A 84 -6.64 -11.22 0.20
N ILE A 85 -6.43 -10.02 0.74
CA ILE A 85 -5.83 -8.89 0.04
C ILE A 85 -4.37 -8.82 0.48
N GLU A 86 -3.46 -9.17 -0.43
CA GLU A 86 -2.02 -9.15 -0.15
C GLU A 86 -1.43 -7.83 -0.62
N ILE A 87 -0.98 -7.00 0.33
CA ILE A 87 -0.25 -5.76 0.05
C ILE A 87 1.20 -6.11 -0.27
N ILE A 88 1.57 -5.88 -1.52
CA ILE A 88 2.86 -6.23 -2.13
C ILE A 88 3.91 -5.16 -1.86
N SER A 89 3.52 -3.89 -1.95
CA SER A 89 4.43 -2.77 -1.78
C SER A 89 3.71 -1.52 -1.31
N PHE A 90 4.39 -0.75 -0.45
CA PHE A 90 4.03 0.63 -0.15
C PHE A 90 5.10 1.53 -0.75
N TRP A 91 4.71 2.48 -1.60
CA TRP A 91 5.64 3.21 -2.45
C TRP A 91 5.45 4.72 -2.33
N ASP A 92 6.54 5.46 -2.19
CA ASP A 92 6.56 6.90 -2.41
C ASP A 92 6.70 7.19 -3.91
N ASN A 93 5.64 7.71 -4.52
CA ASN A 93 5.56 7.99 -5.96
C ASN A 93 6.54 9.08 -6.42
N ARG A 94 7.24 9.75 -5.50
CA ARG A 94 8.31 10.71 -5.81
C ARG A 94 9.67 10.02 -6.03
N ASN A 95 9.81 8.74 -5.67
CA ASN A 95 11.01 7.96 -5.94
C ASN A 95 11.12 7.61 -7.43
N ASN A 96 12.33 7.24 -7.86
CA ASN A 96 12.57 6.77 -9.23
C ASN A 96 11.70 5.52 -9.53
N PRO A 97 10.79 5.57 -10.53
CA PRO A 97 9.86 4.47 -10.82
C PRO A 97 10.57 3.18 -11.22
N GLU A 98 11.78 3.24 -11.79
CA GLU A 98 12.59 2.05 -12.15
C GLU A 98 13.02 1.22 -10.92
N LYS A 99 12.98 1.82 -9.72
CA LYS A 99 13.27 1.11 -8.47
C LYS A 99 12.05 0.38 -7.89
N LEU A 100 10.85 0.60 -8.45
CA LEU A 100 9.65 -0.08 -7.98
C LEU A 100 9.70 -1.56 -8.36
N ASN A 101 9.90 -2.39 -7.35
CA ASN A 101 9.85 -3.84 -7.51
C ASN A 101 8.53 -4.36 -6.92
N LEU A 102 7.72 -5.01 -7.75
CA LEU A 102 6.43 -5.61 -7.35
C LEU A 102 6.48 -7.14 -7.27
N ASN A 103 7.68 -7.72 -7.23
CA ASN A 103 7.85 -9.15 -6.97
C ASN A 103 7.63 -9.44 -5.49
N ARG A 104 7.13 -10.65 -5.20
CA ARG A 104 6.73 -11.10 -3.85
C ARG A 104 7.93 -11.50 -2.96
N ILE A 105 9.12 -11.61 -3.54
CA ILE A 105 10.37 -12.05 -2.92
C ILE A 105 11.41 -10.93 -3.04
#